data_AF-A0A2N0NIJ9-F1
#
_entry.id   AF-A0A2N0NIJ9-F1
#
_cell.length_a   1.000
_cell.length_b   1.000
_cell.length_c   1.000
_cell.angle_alpha   90.00
_cell.angle_beta   90.00
_cell.angle_gamma   90.00
#
_symmetry.space_group_name_H-M   'P 1'
#
loop_
_entity.id
_entity.type
_entity.pdbx_description
1 polymer ?
#
loop_
_entity_poly.entity_id
_entity_poly.type
_entity_poly.pdbx_seq_one_letter_code
_entity_poly.pdbx_strand_id
1 'polypeptide(L)'
;MSACRIQFPLQNAFALTVHKTQAITLPKASLHLDDQMFAGQAYVAISRCRSWDDVEILSLTLDAFKVDEKVKKEYIRLEQIS
;
A
#
# COMPACT_ATOMS: atom_id res chain seq x y z
N MET A 1 15.59 -12.45 -29.30
CA MET A 1 15.99 -13.41 -28.24
C MET A 1 14.96 -13.34 -27.14
N SER A 2 14.41 -14.47 -26.69
CA SER A 2 13.45 -14.51 -25.58
C SER A 2 14.19 -14.74 -24.26
N ALA A 3 13.88 -13.96 -23.23
CA ALA A 3 14.43 -14.16 -21.89
C ALA A 3 13.54 -15.13 -21.10
N CYS A 4 14.13 -16.14 -20.45
CA CYS A 4 13.44 -17.13 -19.63
C CYS A 4 14.10 -17.23 -18.25
N ARG A 5 13.30 -17.41 -17.19
CA ARG A 5 13.77 -17.62 -15.81
C ARG A 5 13.09 -18.85 -15.22
N ILE A 6 13.89 -19.78 -14.70
CA ILE A 6 13.44 -20.96 -13.95
C ILE A 6 13.89 -20.77 -12.49
N GLN A 7 12.95 -20.71 -11.56
CA GLN A 7 13.19 -20.56 -10.12
C GLN A 7 11.99 -21.10 -9.33
N PHE A 8 12.23 -21.54 -8.10
CA PHE A 8 11.14 -21.88 -7.18
C PHE A 8 10.23 -20.66 -6.93
N PRO A 9 8.89 -20.83 -6.85
CA PRO A 9 7.95 -19.73 -6.63
C PRO A 9 7.89 -19.32 -5.15
N LEU A 10 9.05 -19.03 -4.55
CA LEU A 10 9.21 -18.66 -3.15
C LEU A 10 9.77 -17.24 -3.04
N GLN A 11 9.29 -16.49 -2.06
CA GLN A 11 9.81 -15.19 -1.68
C GLN A 11 9.77 -15.02 -0.16
N ASN A 12 10.62 -14.16 0.38
CA ASN A 12 10.52 -13.76 1.79
C ASN A 12 9.16 -13.09 2.03
N ALA A 13 8.38 -13.59 2.98
CA ALA A 13 7.06 -13.07 3.33
C ALA A 13 7.02 -12.39 4.70
N PHE A 14 8.17 -12.25 5.39
CA PHE A 14 8.25 -11.57 6.68
C PHE A 14 8.21 -10.05 6.54
N ALA A 15 8.97 -9.52 5.58
CA ALA A 15 8.99 -8.10 5.25
C ALA A 15 8.73 -7.93 3.75
N LEU A 16 7.66 -7.20 3.43
CA LEU A 16 7.23 -6.93 2.06
C LEU A 16 7.05 -5.43 1.88
N THR A 17 7.37 -4.92 0.69
CA THR A 17 7.07 -3.53 0.36
C THR A 17 5.57 -3.38 0.11
N VAL A 18 5.03 -2.19 0.41
CA VAL A 18 3.61 -1.86 0.19
C VAL A 18 3.17 -2.16 -1.25
N HIS A 19 4.03 -1.89 -2.24
CA HIS A 19 3.75 -2.20 -3.65
C HIS A 19 3.56 -3.71 -3.89
N LYS A 20 4.27 -4.57 -3.17
CA LYS A 20 4.13 -6.03 -3.30
C LYS A 20 2.86 -6.55 -2.62
N THR A 21 2.24 -5.76 -1.73
CA THR A 21 1.04 -6.16 -0.99
C THR A 21 -0.26 -5.50 -1.49
N GLN A 22 -0.20 -4.63 -2.50
CA GLN A 22 -1.37 -3.86 -3.01
C GLN A 22 -2.65 -4.65 -3.29
N ALA A 23 -2.56 -5.94 -3.62
CA ALA A 23 -3.70 -6.79 -3.97
C ALA A 23 -3.90 -7.99 -3.02
N ILE A 24 -3.19 -8.05 -1.89
CA ILE A 24 -3.32 -9.15 -0.93
C ILE A 24 -3.99 -8.66 0.36
N THR A 25 -4.71 -9.56 1.03
CA THR A 25 -5.17 -9.35 2.40
C THR A 25 -4.12 -9.93 3.34
N LEU A 26 -3.71 -9.15 4.33
CA LEU A 26 -2.80 -9.57 5.39
C LEU A 26 -3.62 -9.83 6.67
N PRO A 27 -3.40 -10.96 7.37
CA PRO A 27 -4.10 -11.23 8.62
C PRO A 27 -3.62 -10.33 9.77
N LYS A 28 -2.36 -9.89 9.73
CA LYS A 28 -1.75 -8.92 10.66
C LYS A 28 -0.57 -8.25 9.98
N ALA A 29 -0.33 -6.96 10.24
CA ALA A 29 0.83 -6.25 9.72
C ALA A 29 1.38 -5.23 10.72
N SER A 30 2.70 -5.15 10.81
CA SER A 30 3.41 -4.05 11.49
C SER A 30 3.95 -3.09 10.43
N LEU A 31 3.63 -1.81 10.53
CA LEU A 31 3.82 -0.82 9.49
C LEU A 31 4.75 0.32 9.96
N HIS A 32 5.66 0.72 9.08
CA HIS A 32 6.39 1.99 9.19
C HIS A 32 5.74 2.99 8.23
N LEU A 33 5.16 4.05 8.77
CA LEU A 33 4.50 5.12 8.02
C LEU A 33 5.31 6.40 8.18
N ASP A 34 6.25 6.64 7.28
CA ASP A 34 7.15 7.79 7.30
C ASP A 34 7.08 8.63 6.01
N ASP A 35 7.92 9.65 5.92
CA ASP A 35 7.98 10.60 4.82
C ASP A 35 8.43 9.99 3.49
N GLN A 36 8.93 8.75 3.47
CA GLN A 36 9.30 8.04 2.24
C GLN A 36 8.09 7.46 1.51
N MET A 37 6.90 7.44 2.14
CA MET A 37 5.68 6.99 1.49
C MET A 37 5.34 7.86 0.27
N PHE A 38 4.95 7.21 -0.82
CA PHE A 38 4.38 7.87 -1.99
C PHE A 38 2.87 8.11 -1.80
N ALA A 39 2.29 8.97 -2.64
CA ALA A 39 0.85 9.25 -2.62
C ALA A 39 0.02 7.96 -2.65
N GLY A 40 -0.90 7.83 -1.69
CA GLY A 40 -1.77 6.66 -1.52
C GLY A 40 -1.11 5.43 -0.87
N GLN A 41 0.21 5.37 -0.68
CA GLN A 41 0.85 4.16 -0.13
C GLN A 41 0.50 3.89 1.34
N ALA A 42 0.42 4.92 2.19
CA ALA A 42 0.00 4.74 3.57
C ALA A 42 -1.41 4.12 3.66
N TYR A 43 -2.35 4.60 2.83
CA TYR A 43 -3.69 4.03 2.71
C TYR A 43 -3.65 2.57 2.22
N VAL A 44 -2.86 2.29 1.18
CA VAL A 44 -2.70 0.92 0.68
C VAL A 44 -2.20 -0.01 1.79
N ALA A 45 -1.17 0.38 2.52
CA ALA A 45 -0.57 -0.42 3.59
C ALA A 45 -1.58 -0.75 4.69
N ILE A 46 -2.31 0.25 5.19
CA ILE A 46 -3.31 0.10 6.25
C ILE A 46 -4.48 -0.77 5.77
N SER A 47 -4.98 -0.53 4.56
CA SER A 47 -6.13 -1.25 3.99
C SER A 47 -5.87 -2.73 3.68
N ARG A 48 -4.66 -3.25 3.90
CA ARG A 48 -4.38 -4.68 3.70
C ARG A 48 -4.90 -5.54 4.85
N CYS A 49 -5.06 -4.97 6.04
CA CYS A 49 -5.62 -5.66 7.20
C CYS A 49 -7.13 -5.46 7.28
N ARG A 50 -7.85 -6.41 7.89
CA ARG A 50 -9.32 -6.39 7.96
C ARG A 50 -9.85 -5.65 9.18
N SER A 51 -9.08 -5.63 10.27
CA SER A 51 -9.40 -4.92 11.51
C SER A 51 -8.27 -3.97 11.89
N TRP A 52 -8.60 -2.95 12.69
CA TRP A 52 -7.60 -2.09 13.31
C TRP A 52 -6.74 -2.85 14.32
N ASP A 53 -7.29 -3.87 14.99
CA ASP A 53 -6.55 -4.73 15.93
C ASP A 53 -5.42 -5.52 15.24
N ASP A 54 -5.52 -5.69 13.92
CA ASP A 54 -4.55 -6.41 13.10
C ASP A 54 -3.45 -5.48 12.55
N VAL A 55 -3.51 -4.17 12.82
CA VAL A 55 -2.54 -3.17 12.38
C VAL A 55 -1.73 -2.67 13.56
N GLU A 56 -0.42 -2.84 13.49
CA GLU A 56 0.53 -2.24 14.41
C GLU A 56 1.31 -1.14 13.70
N ILE A 57 1.37 0.06 14.26
CA ILE A 57 2.12 1.18 13.68
C ILE A 57 3.40 1.37 14.50
N LEU A 58 4.54 1.08 13.88
CA LEU A 58 5.86 1.16 14.51
C LEU A 58 6.48 2.56 14.42
N SER A 59 6.11 3.32 13.38
CA SER A 59 6.51 4.71 13.17
C SER A 59 5.40 5.44 12.42
N LEU A 60 5.15 6.69 12.78
CA LEU A 60 4.10 7.53 12.19
C LEU A 60 4.56 8.97 12.03
N THR A 61 4.62 9.45 10.79
CA THR A 61 4.71 10.88 10.48
C THR A 61 3.49 11.31 9.68
N LEU A 62 3.03 12.54 9.88
CA LEU A 62 1.90 13.08 9.12
C LEU A 62 2.20 13.15 7.62
N ASP A 63 3.46 13.38 7.26
CA ASP A 63 3.93 13.41 5.88
C ASP A 63 3.76 12.07 5.16
N ALA A 64 3.54 10.95 5.86
CA ALA A 64 3.24 9.67 5.22
C ALA A 64 1.90 9.69 4.45
N PHE A 65 0.97 10.58 4.80
CA PHE A 65 -0.36 10.66 4.22
C PHE A 65 -0.41 11.68 3.09
N LYS A 66 -0.01 11.23 1.90
CA LYS A 66 0.00 12.05 0.68
C LYS A 66 -1.12 11.62 -0.28
N VAL A 67 -1.73 12.58 -0.95
CA VAL A 67 -2.75 12.37 -1.99
C VAL A 67 -2.32 13.09 -3.26
N ASP A 68 -2.50 12.46 -4.41
CA ASP A 68 -2.30 13.10 -5.71
C ASP A 68 -3.50 14.01 -6.03
N GLU A 69 -3.24 15.31 -6.17
CA GLU A 69 -4.27 16.31 -6.49
C GLU A 69 -4.98 16.06 -7.82
N LYS A 70 -4.33 15.43 -8.80
CA LYS A 70 -4.98 15.05 -10.06
C LYS A 70 -6.03 13.97 -9.82
N VAL A 71 -5.73 12.99 -8.98
CA VAL A 71 -6.67 11.92 -8.62
C VAL A 71 -7.86 12.51 -7.86
N LYS A 72 -7.62 13.39 -6.89
CA LYS A 72 -8.69 14.07 -6.16
C LYS A 72 -9.64 14.83 -7.09
N LYS A 73 -9.10 15.62 -8.03
CA LYS A 73 -9.90 16.34 -9.04
C LYS A 73 -10.71 15.40 -9.93
N GLU A 74 -10.14 14.27 -10.30
CA GLU A 74 -10.82 13.27 -11.13
C GLU A 74 -12.00 12.63 -10.40
N TYR A 75 -11.86 12.27 -9.12
CA TYR A 75 -12.97 11.73 -8.33
C TYR A 75 -14.11 12.74 -8.20
N ILE A 76 -13.81 14.03 -7.97
CA ILE A 76 -14.82 15.10 -7.96
C ILE A 76 -15.55 15.20 -9.30
N ARG A 77 -14.82 15.09 -10.43
CA ARG A 77 -15.41 15.09 -11.77
C ARG A 77 -16.36 13.90 -11.98
N LEU A 78 -15.99 12.71 -11.49
CA LEU A 78 -16.80 11.50 -11.62
C LEU A 78 -18.09 11.59 -10.80
N GLU A 79 -18.04 12.16 -9.58
CA GLU A 79 -19.21 12.38 -8.73
C GLU A 79 -20.24 13.31 -9.37
N GLN A 80 -19.81 14.27 -10.20
CA GLN A 80 -20.70 15.21 -10.88
C GLN A 80 -21.41 14.63 -12.11
N ILE A 81 -20.92 13.49 -12.64
CA ILE A 81 -21.45 12.83 -13.83
C ILE A 81 -22.32 11.62 -13.46
N SER A 82 -22.20 11.14 -12.22
CA SER A 82 -23.09 10.12 -11.65
C SER A 82 -24.41 10.71 -11.17
#